data_AF-A0A3Q2I1X0-F1
#
_entry.id   AF-A0A3Q2I1X0-F1
#
_cell.length_a   1.000
_cell.length_b   1.000
_cell.length_c   1.000
_cell.angle_alpha   90.00
_cell.angle_beta   90.00
_cell.angle_gamma   90.00
#
_symmetry.space_group_name_H-M   'P 1'
#
loop_
_entity.id
_entity.type
_entity.pdbx_description
1 polymer ?
#
loop_
_entity_poly.entity_id
_entity_poly.type
_entity_poly.pdbx_seq_one_letter_code
_entity_poly.pdbx_strand_id
1 'polypeptide(L)'
;MITSYFPKCVAVFALSVLSVGALDTFIAAVYEHAVILPNGTQTPVPKEEALLLMNKNIDVLEKAVKLAARQGAHIIVTPEDGIYGWVFTRETIYPYLEDIPHPEVNWIPCRDPQREWNLRTGSSQGVLL
;
A
#
# COMPACT_ATOMS: atom_id res chain seq x y z
N MET A 1 43.94 -53.64 8.27
CA MET A 1 42.51 -53.33 8.48
C MET A 1 42.42 -51.91 9.03
N ILE A 2 42.05 -50.95 8.19
CA ILE A 2 41.74 -49.59 8.65
C ILE A 2 40.24 -49.44 8.42
N THR A 3 39.46 -49.72 9.47
CA THR A 3 38.02 -49.50 9.48
C THR A 3 37.80 -47.99 9.56
N SER A 4 37.52 -47.38 8.39
CA SER A 4 37.05 -46.01 8.31
C SER A 4 35.65 -45.93 8.89
N TYR A 5 35.51 -45.25 10.03
CA TYR A 5 34.23 -44.93 10.64
C TYR A 5 34.09 -43.41 10.67
N PHE A 6 33.50 -42.85 9.62
CA PHE A 6 33.09 -41.45 9.50
C PHE A 6 31.70 -41.42 8.86
N PRO A 7 30.84 -40.43 9.17
CA PRO A 7 29.84 -40.51 10.22
C PRO A 7 28.42 -40.55 9.62
N LYS A 8 27.54 -41.35 10.21
CA LYS A 8 26.10 -41.43 9.86
C LYS A 8 25.31 -40.13 10.09
N CYS A 9 25.96 -39.01 10.45
CA CYS A 9 25.29 -37.74 10.74
C CYS A 9 25.33 -36.71 9.60
N VAL A 10 26.05 -36.95 8.50
CA VAL A 10 26.05 -36.01 7.35
C VAL A 10 24.81 -36.20 6.46
N ALA A 11 24.13 -37.34 6.54
CA ALA A 11 23.02 -37.68 5.64
C ALA A 11 21.67 -37.02 6.00
N VAL A 12 21.54 -36.33 7.14
CA VAL A 12 20.24 -35.77 7.59
C VAL A 12 20.04 -34.30 7.18
N PHE A 13 21.08 -33.60 6.70
CA PHE A 13 20.99 -32.17 6.38
C PHE A 13 20.72 -31.83 4.89
N ALA A 14 20.50 -32.82 4.02
CA ALA A 14 20.46 -32.61 2.57
C ALA A 14 19.07 -32.43 1.93
N LEU A 15 17.98 -32.40 2.70
CA LEU A 15 16.61 -32.45 2.13
C LEU A 15 15.71 -31.25 2.45
N SER A 16 16.27 -30.16 2.95
CA SER A 16 15.56 -28.88 3.05
C SER A 16 15.83 -28.05 1.80
N VAL A 17 15.49 -28.57 0.62
CA VAL A 17 15.38 -27.72 -0.58
C VAL A 17 14.16 -26.83 -0.33
N LEU A 18 14.40 -25.59 0.11
CA LEU A 18 13.37 -24.55 0.10
C LEU A 18 12.97 -24.36 -1.36
N SER A 19 11.86 -24.98 -1.75
CA SER A 19 11.26 -24.78 -3.06
C SER A 19 10.76 -23.33 -3.13
N VAL A 20 11.61 -22.44 -3.62
CA VAL A 20 11.19 -21.10 -4.05
C VAL A 20 10.53 -21.28 -5.42
N GLY A 21 9.23 -21.54 -5.42
CA GLY A 21 8.41 -21.63 -6.62
C GLY A 21 7.57 -20.37 -6.80
N ALA A 22 7.55 -19.80 -8.00
CA ALA A 22 6.50 -18.88 -8.38
C ALA A 22 5.18 -19.66 -8.52
N LEU A 23 4.05 -19.05 -8.16
CA LEU A 23 2.75 -19.66 -8.39
C LEU A 23 2.39 -19.53 -9.88
N ASP A 24 1.89 -20.60 -10.49
CA ASP A 24 1.44 -20.60 -11.89
C ASP A 24 0.13 -19.84 -12.10
N THR A 25 -0.66 -19.64 -11.04
CA THR A 25 -1.95 -18.95 -11.06
C THR A 25 -2.12 -18.07 -9.82
N PHE A 26 -2.97 -17.05 -9.93
CA PHE A 26 -3.37 -16.21 -8.80
C PHE A 26 -4.85 -15.82 -8.92
N ILE A 27 -5.45 -15.46 -7.79
CA ILE A 27 -6.83 -14.95 -7.73
C ILE A 27 -6.78 -13.43 -7.65
N ALA A 28 -7.45 -12.76 -8.58
CA ALA A 28 -7.63 -11.30 -8.57
C ALA A 28 -9.04 -10.94 -8.07
N ALA A 29 -9.17 -9.78 -7.44
CA ALA A 29 -10.45 -9.18 -7.10
C ALA A 29 -10.52 -7.75 -7.65
N VAL A 30 -11.74 -7.31 -7.95
CA VAL A 30 -12.05 -5.92 -8.31
C VAL A 30 -13.26 -5.50 -7.49
N TYR A 31 -13.29 -4.23 -7.07
CA TYR A 31 -14.42 -3.67 -6.34
C TYR A 31 -14.94 -2.44 -7.05
N GLU A 32 -16.20 -2.49 -7.48
CA GLU A 32 -16.92 -1.32 -7.96
C GLU A 32 -17.42 -0.54 -6.75
N HIS A 33 -16.95 0.70 -6.58
CA HIS A 33 -17.21 1.51 -5.40
C HIS A 33 -18.24 2.60 -5.67
N ALA A 34 -19.31 2.64 -4.86
CA ALA A 34 -20.22 3.76 -4.81
C ALA A 34 -19.59 4.89 -3.98
N VAL A 35 -18.79 5.73 -4.64
CA VAL A 35 -17.95 6.76 -4.00
C VAL A 35 -18.79 7.75 -3.19
N ILE A 36 -18.39 7.99 -1.94
CA ILE A 36 -18.93 9.07 -1.12
C ILE A 36 -18.28 10.37 -1.59
N LEU A 37 -19.03 11.17 -2.33
CA LEU A 37 -18.52 12.41 -2.93
C LEU A 37 -18.43 13.56 -1.90
N PRO A 38 -17.48 14.50 -2.09
CA PRO A 38 -17.45 15.73 -1.32
C PRO A 38 -18.70 16.57 -1.61
N ASN A 39 -19.07 17.43 -0.65
CA ASN A 39 -20.01 18.50 -0.96
C ASN A 39 -19.34 19.44 -1.97
N GLY A 40 -20.06 19.80 -3.04
CA GLY A 40 -19.54 20.71 -4.06
C GLY A 40 -19.36 22.12 -3.49
N THR A 41 -18.20 22.42 -2.93
CA THR A 41 -17.83 23.74 -2.41
C THR A 41 -17.01 24.51 -3.45
N GLN A 42 -17.24 25.81 -3.57
CA GLN A 42 -16.45 26.68 -4.45
C GLN A 42 -15.08 27.04 -3.87
N THR A 43 -14.90 26.85 -2.55
CA THR A 43 -13.67 27.13 -1.82
C THR A 43 -13.02 25.84 -1.33
N PRO A 44 -11.68 25.79 -1.21
CA PRO A 44 -10.99 24.65 -0.61
C PRO A 44 -11.46 24.40 0.83
N VAL A 45 -11.67 23.13 1.16
CA VAL A 45 -11.98 22.70 2.52
C VAL A 45 -10.72 22.65 3.39
N PRO A 46 -10.83 22.70 4.73
CA PRO A 46 -9.71 22.38 5.62
C PRO A 46 -9.18 20.96 5.36
N LYS A 47 -7.88 20.74 5.58
CA LYS A 47 -7.24 19.43 5.37
C LYS A 47 -7.88 18.34 6.21
N GLU A 48 -8.29 18.66 7.44
CA GLU A 48 -8.96 17.74 8.36
C GLU A 48 -10.30 17.25 7.81
N GLU A 49 -11.03 18.12 7.11
CA GLU A 49 -12.31 17.77 6.47
C GLU A 49 -12.09 16.89 5.24
N ALA A 50 -11.08 17.19 4.43
CA ALA A 50 -10.66 16.34 3.31
C ALA A 50 -10.28 14.93 3.80
N LEU A 51 -9.44 14.84 4.83
CA LEU A 51 -9.04 13.57 5.46
C LEU A 51 -10.25 12.80 6.01
N LEU A 52 -11.22 13.49 6.63
CA LEU A 52 -12.42 12.85 7.14
C LEU A 52 -13.26 12.22 6.02
N LEU A 53 -13.40 12.89 4.88
CA LEU A 53 -14.09 12.33 3.72
C LEU A 53 -13.35 11.11 3.15
N MET A 54 -12.03 11.24 2.95
CA MET A 54 -11.21 10.16 2.41
C MET A 54 -11.27 8.91 3.30
N ASN A 55 -11.21 9.08 4.62
CA ASN A 55 -11.34 7.98 5.58
C ASN A 55 -12.70 7.27 5.49
N LYS A 56 -13.81 7.99 5.24
CA LYS A 56 -15.12 7.35 5.02
C LYS A 56 -15.13 6.44 3.80
N ASN A 57 -14.48 6.84 2.71
CA ASN A 57 -14.33 5.99 1.53
C ASN A 57 -13.42 4.80 1.83
N ILE A 58 -12.28 5.03 2.51
CA ILE A 58 -11.36 3.97 2.93
C ILE A 58 -12.05 2.94 3.84
N ASP A 59 -12.95 3.34 4.75
CA ASP A 59 -13.72 2.41 5.60
C ASP A 59 -14.59 1.44 4.79
N VAL A 60 -15.09 1.87 3.62
CA VAL A 60 -15.84 0.99 2.70
C VAL A 60 -14.87 0.08 1.94
N LEU A 61 -13.78 0.63 1.40
CA LEU A 61 -12.77 -0.13 0.67
C LEU A 61 -12.08 -1.17 1.56
N GLU A 62 -11.85 -0.88 2.83
CA GLU A 62 -11.27 -1.81 3.80
C GLU A 62 -12.13 -3.08 3.94
N LYS A 63 -13.45 -2.95 3.92
CA LYS A 63 -14.37 -4.11 3.95
C LYS A 63 -14.21 -4.97 2.71
N ALA A 64 -14.08 -4.36 1.53
CA ALA A 64 -13.85 -5.06 0.27
C ALA A 64 -12.49 -5.77 0.26
N VAL A 65 -11.42 -5.08 0.70
CA VAL A 65 -10.07 -5.65 0.82
C VAL A 65 -10.07 -6.85 1.79
N LYS A 66 -10.67 -6.70 2.97
CA LYS A 66 -10.79 -7.78 3.96
C LYS A 66 -11.58 -8.98 3.42
N LEU A 67 -12.65 -8.74 2.67
CA LEU A 67 -13.44 -9.80 2.06
C LEU A 67 -12.66 -10.54 0.96
N ALA A 68 -12.00 -9.81 0.07
CA ALA A 68 -11.17 -10.39 -0.99
C ALA A 68 -10.03 -11.24 -0.40
N ALA A 69 -9.35 -10.74 0.63
CA ALA A 69 -8.32 -11.50 1.34
C ALA A 69 -8.87 -12.80 1.96
N ARG A 70 -10.05 -12.76 2.57
CA ARG A 70 -10.73 -13.97 3.11
C ARG A 70 -11.08 -14.99 2.03
N GLN A 71 -11.30 -14.54 0.79
CA GLN A 71 -11.57 -15.39 -0.37
C GLN A 71 -10.29 -15.87 -1.09
N GLY A 72 -9.10 -15.52 -0.59
CA GLY A 72 -7.83 -15.95 -1.18
C GLY A 72 -7.36 -15.09 -2.36
N ALA A 73 -7.91 -13.89 -2.53
CA ALA A 73 -7.39 -12.95 -3.52
C ALA A 73 -5.95 -12.57 -3.19
N HIS A 74 -5.08 -12.62 -4.21
CA HIS A 74 -3.67 -12.24 -4.12
C HIS A 74 -3.49 -10.74 -4.39
N ILE A 75 -4.42 -10.14 -5.14
CA ILE A 75 -4.48 -8.72 -5.45
C ILE A 75 -5.94 -8.27 -5.54
N ILE A 76 -6.22 -7.05 -5.10
CA ILE A 76 -7.49 -6.37 -5.31
C ILE A 76 -7.24 -4.99 -5.92
N VAL A 77 -8.07 -4.60 -6.89
CA VAL A 77 -8.05 -3.27 -7.49
C VAL A 77 -9.30 -2.49 -7.08
N THR A 78 -9.10 -1.23 -6.69
CA THR A 78 -10.14 -0.24 -6.39
C THR A 78 -10.21 0.80 -7.52
N PRO A 79 -11.34 1.49 -7.72
CA PRO A 79 -11.50 2.39 -8.87
C PRO A 79 -10.67 3.67 -8.73
N GLU A 80 -10.44 4.32 -9.87
CA GLU A 80 -9.98 5.70 -9.96
C GLU A 80 -10.92 6.63 -9.17
N ASP A 81 -10.36 7.67 -8.56
CA ASP A 81 -11.09 8.64 -7.74
C ASP A 81 -11.91 8.05 -6.58
N GLY A 82 -11.70 6.79 -6.22
CA GLY A 82 -12.50 6.06 -5.24
C GLY A 82 -12.40 6.58 -3.80
N ILE A 83 -11.46 7.48 -3.51
CA ILE A 83 -11.20 8.01 -2.16
C ILE A 83 -11.73 9.44 -2.00
N TYR A 84 -11.74 10.25 -3.07
CA TYR A 84 -12.06 11.68 -3.01
C TYR A 84 -13.01 12.19 -4.10
N GLY A 85 -13.33 11.41 -5.15
CA GLY A 85 -14.24 11.80 -6.25
C GLY A 85 -13.57 12.63 -7.36
N TRP A 86 -14.36 13.19 -8.26
CA TRP A 86 -13.88 13.76 -9.54
C TRP A 86 -14.30 15.22 -9.78
N VAL A 87 -14.88 15.89 -8.79
CA VAL A 87 -15.42 17.26 -8.95
C VAL A 87 -14.51 18.27 -8.26
N PHE A 88 -13.44 18.69 -8.96
CA PHE A 88 -12.47 19.62 -8.40
C PHE A 88 -11.92 20.66 -9.40
N THR A 89 -11.54 21.81 -8.85
CA THR A 89 -10.54 22.73 -9.40
C THR A 89 -9.16 22.42 -8.82
N ARG A 90 -8.13 23.07 -9.35
CA ARG A 90 -6.75 22.93 -8.84
C ARG A 90 -6.62 23.39 -7.38
N GLU A 91 -7.41 24.37 -6.97
CA GLU A 91 -7.41 24.92 -5.62
C GLU A 91 -8.19 24.00 -4.67
N THR A 92 -9.35 23.49 -5.09
CA THR A 92 -10.22 22.68 -4.23
C THR A 92 -9.71 21.25 -4.04
N ILE A 93 -8.89 20.71 -4.95
CA ILE A 93 -8.27 19.39 -4.79
C ILE A 93 -7.07 19.40 -3.82
N TYR A 94 -6.41 20.56 -3.66
CA TYR A 94 -5.16 20.65 -2.91
C TYR A 94 -5.19 20.04 -1.49
N PRO A 95 -6.26 20.22 -0.69
CA PRO A 95 -6.36 19.62 0.65
C PRO A 95 -6.38 18.08 0.67
N TYR A 96 -6.66 17.43 -0.47
CA TYR A 96 -6.75 15.97 -0.61
C TYR A 96 -5.43 15.31 -1.02
N LEU A 97 -4.40 16.11 -1.34
CA LEU A 97 -3.16 15.60 -1.92
C LEU A 97 -2.09 15.30 -0.85
N GLU A 98 -1.21 14.37 -1.20
CA GLU A 98 -0.01 14.01 -0.45
C GLU A 98 1.19 14.00 -1.40
N ASP A 99 2.39 14.14 -0.83
CA ASP A 99 3.63 13.95 -1.57
C ASP A 99 4.04 12.47 -1.50
N ILE A 100 3.84 11.75 -2.61
CA ILE A 100 4.07 10.30 -2.68
C ILE A 100 5.49 10.06 -3.23
N PRO A 101 6.44 9.53 -2.43
CA PRO A 101 7.81 9.34 -2.89
C PRO A 101 7.93 8.22 -3.93
N HIS A 102 8.99 8.29 -4.74
CA HIS A 102 9.33 7.22 -5.67
C HIS A 102 9.55 5.89 -4.92
N PRO A 103 9.04 4.74 -5.41
CA PRO A 103 9.10 3.46 -4.69
C PRO A 103 10.53 2.98 -4.32
N GLU A 104 11.56 3.48 -4.99
CA GLU A 104 12.97 3.20 -4.67
C GLU A 104 13.39 3.59 -3.24
N VAL A 105 12.64 4.48 -2.56
CA VAL A 105 12.91 4.79 -1.14
C VAL A 105 12.72 3.58 -0.21
N ASN A 106 12.11 2.50 -0.70
CA ASN A 106 11.85 1.24 0.01
C ASN A 106 11.25 1.51 1.40
N TRP A 107 10.04 2.05 1.42
CA TRP A 107 9.35 2.49 2.62
C TRP A 107 8.05 1.71 2.83
N ILE A 108 7.80 1.29 4.07
CA ILE A 108 6.55 0.68 4.51
C ILE A 108 5.87 1.67 5.47
N PRO A 109 4.90 2.47 5.02
CA PRO A 109 4.26 3.50 5.84
C PRO A 109 3.70 2.99 7.17
N CYS A 110 3.12 1.79 7.17
CA CYS A 110 2.55 1.17 8.37
C CYS A 110 3.60 0.82 9.45
N ARG A 111 4.88 0.62 9.08
CA ARG A 111 5.96 0.28 10.04
C ARG A 111 6.75 1.51 10.48
N ASP A 112 6.89 2.50 9.62
CA ASP A 112 7.65 3.72 9.90
C ASP A 112 6.89 4.96 9.40
N PRO A 113 5.80 5.35 10.06
CA PRO A 113 4.90 6.40 9.55
C PRO A 113 5.54 7.80 9.54
N GLN A 114 6.64 8.01 10.27
CA GLN A 114 7.30 9.32 10.38
C GLN A 114 8.37 9.55 9.30
N ARG A 115 8.74 8.52 8.52
CA ARG A 115 9.83 8.60 7.54
C ARG A 115 9.60 9.60 6.42
N GLU A 116 8.35 9.82 6.00
CA GLU A 116 8.00 10.81 4.97
C GLU A 116 8.46 12.22 5.38
N TRP A 117 8.27 12.59 6.65
CA TRP A 117 8.72 13.87 7.18
C TRP A 117 10.25 13.98 7.18
N ASN A 118 10.96 12.88 7.41
CA ASN A 118 12.42 12.84 7.38
C ASN A 118 12.99 12.93 5.96
N LEU A 119 12.27 12.42 4.95
CA LEU A 119 12.62 12.64 3.54
C LEU A 119 12.48 14.13 3.16
N ARG A 120 11.45 14.81 3.68
CA ARG A 120 11.27 16.27 3.49
C ARG A 120 12.42 17.07 4.11
N THR A 121 12.79 16.81 5.37
CA THR A 121 13.83 17.58 6.08
C THR A 121 15.23 17.40 5.50
N GLY A 122 15.55 16.21 4.97
CA GLY A 122 16.82 15.95 4.27
C GLY A 122 16.92 16.56 2.86
N SER A 123 15.80 16.94 2.23
CA SER A 123 15.74 17.54 0.90
C SER A 123 15.78 19.08 0.89
N SER A 124 16.00 19.71 2.05
CA SER A 124 16.11 21.17 2.19
C SER A 124 17.34 21.80 1.52
N GLN A 125 17.93 21.13 0.52
CA GLN A 125 18.67 21.77 -0.55
C GLN A 125 17.73 22.06 -1.74
N GLY A 126 17.05 23.20 -1.66
CA GLY A 126 16.73 24.01 -2.83
C GLY A 126 15.43 23.71 -3.57
N VAL A 127 14.32 24.19 -3.04
CA VAL A 127 13.36 24.97 -3.85
C VAL A 127 12.94 26.17 -3.01
N LEU A 128 13.52 27.32 -3.34
CA LEU A 128 13.00 28.63 -2.94
C LEU A 128 11.82 28.93 -3.88
N LEU A 129 10.64 29.17 -3.31
CA LEU A 129 9.62 30.04 -3.91
C LEU A 129 9.52 31.29 -3.04
#